data_AF-A0AAV4HZV8-F1
#
_entry.id   AF-A0AAV4HZV8-F1
#
_cell.length_a   1.000
_cell.length_b   1.000
_cell.length_c   1.000
_cell.angle_alpha   90.00
_cell.angle_beta   90.00
_cell.angle_gamma   90.00
#
_symmetry.space_group_name_H-M   'P 1'
#
loop_
_entity.id
_entity.type
_entity.pdbx_description
1 polymer ?
#
loop_
_entity_poly.entity_id
_entity_poly.type
_entity_poly.pdbx_seq_one_letter_code
_entity_poly.pdbx_strand_id
1 'polypeptide(L)'
;MSELSFTDIPEVRAFAKKKLKLAPVPQKFTSTKKLKITVKPEIKRRYALIKEEIKRFYKNPAVSRVLPHKRYATKWGPGYILVMTLRNAYKAYSDHTGRKVCFSTFASLRPRNVRKLGSIPLDTCLCVTCTNVKLKIDALNKILGHEKAIVPETKLLSFLICPYQGKWPKITCVSVESGKKQKVVADEFQIPANSVSTITKHKEHNGQ
;
A
#
# COMPACT_ATOMS: atom_id res chain seq x y z
N MET A 1 47.92 25.01 -21.18
CA MET A 1 47.50 26.35 -21.64
C MET A 1 45.99 26.27 -21.85
N SER A 2 45.22 26.36 -20.75
CA SER A 2 44.61 27.58 -20.19
C SER A 2 43.35 27.99 -20.98
N GLU A 3 42.24 27.30 -20.67
CA GLU A 3 40.90 27.76 -21.01
C GLU A 3 40.36 28.63 -19.87
N LEU A 4 39.97 29.84 -20.24
CA LEU A 4 39.31 30.84 -19.42
C LEU A 4 37.89 30.39 -19.06
N SER A 5 37.46 30.59 -17.81
CA SER A 5 36.03 30.70 -17.50
C SER A 5 35.71 31.75 -16.44
N PHE A 6 35.14 32.85 -16.95
CA PHE A 6 33.85 33.39 -16.52
C PHE A 6 33.67 33.81 -15.05
N THR A 7 34.62 34.55 -14.48
CA THR A 7 34.40 35.33 -13.26
C THR A 7 34.63 36.81 -13.49
N ASP A 8 33.92 37.40 -14.45
CA ASP A 8 33.88 38.85 -14.68
C ASP A 8 32.46 39.31 -14.98
N ILE A 9 31.62 39.40 -13.93
CA ILE A 9 30.38 40.19 -13.95
C ILE A 9 30.27 40.97 -12.62
N PRO A 10 30.64 42.26 -12.59
CA PRO A 10 30.71 43.05 -11.37
C PRO A 10 29.37 43.75 -11.01
N GLU A 11 28.22 43.10 -11.17
CA GLU A 11 26.92 43.80 -11.11
C GLU A 11 25.82 43.14 -10.25
N VAL A 12 26.16 42.33 -9.25
CA VAL A 12 25.16 41.81 -8.28
C VAL A 12 25.52 42.09 -6.81
N ARG A 13 26.57 42.89 -6.56
CA ARG A 13 27.03 43.24 -5.20
C ARG A 13 26.28 44.42 -4.53
N ALA A 14 25.21 44.94 -5.13
CA ALA A 14 24.49 46.11 -4.61
C ALA A 14 23.10 45.81 -4.00
N PHE A 15 22.67 44.55 -3.88
CA PHE A 15 21.34 44.22 -3.28
C PHE A 15 21.40 43.69 -1.84
N ALA A 16 22.59 43.58 -1.24
CA ALA A 16 22.77 42.91 0.06
C ALA A 16 22.64 43.81 1.31
N LYS A 17 22.27 45.10 1.19
CA LYS A 17 22.13 45.99 2.35
C LYS A 17 20.99 46.99 2.22
N LYS A 18 19.76 46.51 1.99
CA LYS A 18 18.57 47.26 2.41
C LYS A 18 17.83 46.42 3.44
N LYS A 19 18.15 46.66 4.72
CA LYS A 19 17.34 46.21 5.86
C LYS A 19 15.94 46.78 5.70
N LEU A 20 15.05 46.02 5.05
CA LEU A 20 13.62 46.23 5.19
C LEU A 20 13.31 45.93 6.65
N LYS A 21 13.02 46.98 7.43
CA LYS A 21 12.51 46.85 8.80
C LYS A 21 11.14 46.18 8.70
N LEU A 22 11.10 44.85 8.68
CA LEU A 22 9.90 44.09 8.93
C LEU A 22 9.44 44.45 10.34
N ALA A 23 8.29 45.13 10.43
CA ALA A 23 7.61 45.35 11.69
C ALA A 23 7.47 44.01 12.43
N PRO A 24 7.65 43.96 13.75
CA PRO A 24 7.42 42.73 14.50
C PRO A 24 5.99 42.28 14.27
N VAL A 25 5.83 41.13 13.62
CA VAL A 25 4.55 40.43 13.53
C VAL A 25 4.05 40.28 14.98
N PRO A 26 2.85 40.76 15.33
CA PRO A 26 2.33 40.62 16.68
C PRO A 26 2.14 39.13 16.99
N GLN A 27 3.14 38.56 17.66
CA GLN A 27 3.04 37.27 18.34
C GLN A 27 2.16 37.48 19.56
N LYS A 28 0.86 37.19 19.44
CA LYS A 28 -0.04 36.90 20.58
C LYS A 28 -1.39 36.42 20.04
N PHE A 29 -1.47 35.14 19.65
CA PHE A 29 -2.70 34.37 19.82
C PHE A 29 -2.51 33.48 21.05
N THR A 30 -2.64 34.11 22.22
CA THR A 30 -2.57 33.44 23.51
C THR A 30 -3.88 32.72 23.79
N SER A 31 -3.77 31.43 24.11
CA SER A 31 -4.76 30.62 24.83
C SER A 31 -6.08 30.35 24.09
N THR A 32 -6.08 29.31 23.25
CA THR A 32 -7.32 28.56 23.00
C THR A 32 -7.75 27.93 24.31
N LYS A 33 -8.70 28.55 25.03
CA LYS A 33 -9.43 27.92 26.12
C LYS A 33 -9.93 26.56 25.62
N LYS A 34 -9.34 25.46 26.12
CA LYS A 34 -9.82 24.11 25.83
C LYS A 34 -11.22 23.98 26.42
N LEU A 35 -12.23 24.21 25.60
CA LEU A 35 -13.61 23.86 25.93
C LEU A 35 -13.63 22.35 26.20
N LYS A 36 -13.87 21.97 27.45
CA LYS A 36 -14.10 20.57 27.85
C LYS A 36 -15.47 20.17 27.30
N ILE A 37 -15.50 19.72 26.05
CA ILE A 37 -16.71 19.16 25.45
C ILE A 37 -16.93 17.78 26.07
N THR A 38 -17.92 17.68 26.96
CA THR A 38 -18.32 16.41 27.55
C THR A 38 -19.15 15.63 26.55
N VAL A 39 -18.52 14.69 25.85
CA VAL A 39 -19.20 13.83 24.86
C VAL A 39 -20.21 12.94 25.58
N LYS A 40 -21.48 12.98 25.15
CA LYS A 40 -22.57 12.15 25.68
C LYS A 40 -22.19 10.65 25.64
N PRO A 41 -22.55 9.87 26.67
CA PRO A 41 -22.15 8.46 26.79
C PRO A 41 -22.63 7.59 25.60
N GLU A 42 -23.78 7.91 25.01
CA GLU A 42 -24.31 7.23 23.82
C GLU A 42 -23.40 7.35 22.59
N ILE A 43 -22.85 8.55 22.37
CA ILE A 43 -21.94 8.82 21.26
C ILE A 43 -20.64 8.03 21.46
N LYS A 44 -20.13 7.95 22.70
CA LYS A 44 -18.96 7.13 23.04
C LYS A 44 -19.21 5.65 22.74
N ARG A 45 -20.39 5.11 23.07
CA ARG A 45 -20.77 3.72 22.77
C ARG A 45 -20.81 3.44 21.27
N ARG A 46 -21.47 4.31 20.49
CA ARG A 46 -21.53 4.16 19.02
C ARG A 46 -20.14 4.17 18.38
N TYR A 47 -19.27 5.08 18.83
CA TYR A 47 -17.89 5.14 18.34
C TYR A 47 -17.11 3.86 18.67
N ALA A 48 -17.28 3.30 19.86
CA ALA A 48 -16.63 2.05 20.25
C ALA A 48 -17.05 0.88 19.35
N LEU A 49 -18.34 0.79 18.99
CA LEU A 49 -18.84 -0.24 18.07
C LEU A 49 -18.25 -0.09 16.67
N ILE A 50 -18.26 1.14 16.11
CA ILE A 50 -17.66 1.43 14.79
C ILE A 50 -16.16 1.08 14.81
N LYS A 51 -15.47 1.40 15.90
CA LYS A 51 -14.04 1.11 16.05
C LYS A 51 -13.76 -0.39 16.01
N GLU A 52 -14.52 -1.21 16.73
CA GLU A 52 -14.31 -2.66 16.71
C GLU A 52 -14.69 -3.29 15.37
N GLU A 53 -15.72 -2.77 14.71
CA GLU A 53 -16.10 -3.19 13.37
C GLU A 53 -15.01 -2.91 12.33
N ILE A 54 -14.44 -1.69 12.32
CA ILE A 54 -13.33 -1.33 11.44
C ILE A 54 -12.12 -2.23 11.70
N LYS A 55 -11.78 -2.49 12.97
CA LYS A 55 -10.68 -3.39 13.33
C LYS A 55 -10.92 -4.81 12.83
N ARG A 56 -12.16 -5.30 12.87
CA ARG A 56 -12.53 -6.62 12.35
C ARG A 56 -12.44 -6.66 10.83
N PHE A 57 -12.88 -5.60 10.15
CA PHE A 57 -12.75 -5.45 8.70
C PHE A 57 -11.29 -5.55 8.24
N TYR A 58 -10.35 -4.88 8.94
CA TYR A 58 -8.93 -4.98 8.63
C TYR A 58 -8.35 -6.39 8.75
N LYS A 59 -8.98 -7.31 9.49
CA LYS A 59 -8.54 -8.70 9.65
C LYS A 59 -9.24 -9.67 8.69
N ASN A 60 -10.16 -9.17 7.86
CA ASN A 60 -10.89 -10.00 6.89
C ASN A 60 -9.90 -10.56 5.85
N PRO A 61 -9.94 -11.86 5.53
CA PRO A 61 -9.07 -12.47 4.51
C PRO A 61 -9.15 -11.82 3.13
N ALA A 62 -10.26 -11.18 2.77
CA ALA A 62 -10.40 -10.43 1.51
C ALA A 62 -9.58 -9.13 1.48
N VAL A 63 -9.22 -8.59 2.65
CA VAL A 63 -8.56 -7.28 2.80
C VAL A 63 -7.10 -7.44 3.22
N SER A 64 -6.83 -8.41 4.09
CA SER A 64 -5.52 -8.67 4.66
C SER A 64 -5.18 -10.15 4.67
N ARG A 65 -3.89 -10.47 4.55
CA ARG A 65 -3.35 -11.82 4.70
C ARG A 65 -2.62 -11.95 6.03
N VAL A 66 -2.72 -13.12 6.65
CA VAL A 66 -1.93 -13.47 7.84
C VAL A 66 -0.49 -13.68 7.43
N LEU A 67 0.45 -13.13 8.19
CA LEU A 67 1.88 -13.35 7.98
C LEU A 67 2.29 -14.68 8.62
N PRO A 68 3.08 -15.51 7.92
CA PRO A 68 3.39 -16.87 8.37
C PRO A 68 4.32 -16.89 9.59
N HIS A 69 5.23 -15.93 9.72
CA HIS A 69 6.26 -15.95 10.77
C HIS A 69 5.79 -15.31 12.08
N LYS A 70 6.06 -16.01 13.20
CA LYS A 70 5.78 -15.55 14.57
C LYS A 70 6.44 -14.22 14.93
N ARG A 71 7.56 -13.87 14.29
CA ARG A 71 8.26 -12.58 14.48
C ARG A 71 7.38 -11.35 14.18
N TYR A 72 6.32 -11.53 13.40
CA TYR A 72 5.36 -10.47 13.08
C TYR A 72 4.17 -10.42 14.03
N ALA A 73 4.02 -11.41 14.91
CA ALA A 73 2.98 -11.40 15.93
C ALA A 73 3.25 -10.29 16.95
N THR A 74 2.18 -9.75 17.50
CA THR A 74 2.24 -8.76 18.58
C THR A 74 1.38 -9.24 19.74
N LYS A 75 1.36 -8.50 20.85
CA LYS A 75 0.41 -8.77 21.96
C LYS A 75 -1.07 -8.80 21.54
N TRP A 76 -1.39 -8.30 20.35
CA TRP A 76 -2.73 -8.24 19.78
C TRP A 76 -3.07 -9.42 18.85
N GLY A 77 -2.19 -10.42 18.77
CA GLY A 77 -2.35 -11.61 17.93
C GLY A 77 -1.39 -11.65 16.74
N PRO A 78 -1.69 -12.48 15.72
CA PRO A 78 -0.81 -12.66 14.58
C PRO A 78 -0.65 -11.36 13.79
N GLY A 79 0.46 -11.28 13.06
CA GLY A 79 0.73 -10.18 12.14
C GLY A 79 -0.10 -10.33 10.87
N TYR A 80 -0.62 -9.23 10.35
CA TYR A 80 -1.36 -9.17 9.10
C TYR A 80 -0.68 -8.18 8.16
N ILE A 81 -0.82 -8.42 6.86
CA ILE A 81 -0.45 -7.48 5.80
C ILE A 81 -1.67 -7.15 4.95
N LEU A 82 -1.91 -5.85 4.76
CA LEU A 82 -2.90 -5.34 3.82
C LEU A 82 -2.49 -5.71 2.39
N VAL A 83 -3.37 -6.38 1.66
CA VAL A 83 -3.11 -6.79 0.26
C VAL A 83 -3.45 -5.67 -0.73
N MET A 84 -4.19 -4.66 -0.28
CA MET A 84 -4.60 -3.51 -1.07
C MET A 84 -4.20 -2.18 -0.41
N THR A 85 -4.30 -1.09 -1.16
CA THR A 85 -4.04 0.25 -0.61
C THR A 85 -5.10 0.62 0.44
N LEU A 86 -4.75 1.52 1.36
CA LEU A 86 -5.71 2.01 2.37
C LEU A 86 -6.94 2.66 1.74
N ARG A 87 -6.78 3.34 0.59
CA ARG A 87 -7.90 3.96 -0.13
C ARG A 87 -8.86 2.91 -0.67
N ASN A 88 -8.34 1.83 -1.26
CA ASN A 88 -9.15 0.74 -1.78
C ASN A 88 -9.86 0.00 -0.64
N ALA A 89 -9.16 -0.25 0.47
CA ALA A 89 -9.76 -0.86 1.66
C ALA A 89 -10.88 0.02 2.25
N TYR A 90 -10.71 1.34 2.26
CA TYR A 90 -11.74 2.27 2.69
C TYR A 90 -12.97 2.25 1.79
N LYS A 91 -12.77 2.25 0.45
CA LYS A 91 -13.87 2.13 -0.52
C LYS A 91 -14.64 0.82 -0.28
N ALA A 92 -13.94 -0.31 -0.20
CA ALA A 92 -14.55 -1.61 0.10
C ALA A 92 -15.31 -1.65 1.44
N TYR A 93 -14.79 -0.97 2.48
CA TYR A 93 -15.49 -0.85 3.76
C TYR A 93 -16.79 -0.05 3.62
N SER A 94 -16.73 1.10 2.96
CA SER A 94 -17.88 1.98 2.74
C SER A 94 -18.96 1.28 1.93
N ASP A 95 -18.57 0.58 0.85
CA ASP A 95 -19.49 -0.11 -0.04
C ASP A 95 -20.17 -1.31 0.65
N HIS A 96 -19.42 -2.06 1.47
CA HIS A 96 -19.97 -3.23 2.19
C HIS A 96 -20.85 -2.85 3.39
N THR A 97 -20.54 -1.76 4.11
CA THR A 97 -21.21 -1.42 5.37
C THR A 97 -22.20 -0.27 5.26
N GLY A 98 -22.14 0.53 4.19
CA GLY A 98 -22.95 1.74 4.03
C GLY A 98 -22.65 2.84 5.05
N ARG A 99 -21.59 2.69 5.87
CA ARG A 99 -21.29 3.62 6.97
C ARG A 99 -20.46 4.80 6.50
N LYS A 100 -20.92 6.00 6.85
CA LYS A 100 -20.20 7.24 6.61
C LYS A 100 -19.14 7.47 7.70
N VAL A 101 -17.92 6.98 7.46
CA VAL A 101 -16.73 7.26 8.28
C VAL A 101 -15.74 8.04 7.43
N CYS A 102 -15.08 9.07 7.95
CA CYS A 102 -14.03 9.77 7.20
C CYS A 102 -12.82 8.86 6.96
N PHE A 103 -12.17 9.01 5.80
CA PHE A 103 -10.95 8.25 5.46
C PHE A 103 -9.85 8.38 6.51
N SER A 104 -9.63 9.59 7.04
CA SER A 104 -8.63 9.86 8.09
C SER A 104 -8.92 9.05 9.37
N THR A 105 -10.18 8.99 9.78
CA THR A 105 -10.65 8.18 10.92
C THR A 105 -10.49 6.70 10.65
N PHE A 106 -10.84 6.22 9.46
CA PHE A 106 -10.66 4.83 9.07
C PHE A 106 -9.18 4.41 9.08
N ALA A 107 -8.30 5.27 8.56
CA ALA A 107 -6.86 5.03 8.51
C ALA A 107 -6.22 5.06 9.91
N SER A 108 -6.69 5.93 10.82
CA SER A 108 -6.18 6.03 12.20
C SER A 108 -6.63 4.87 13.08
N LEU A 109 -7.79 4.27 12.79
CA LEU A 109 -8.33 3.11 13.49
C LEU A 109 -7.70 1.76 13.08
N ARG A 110 -6.76 1.77 12.14
CA ARG A 110 -6.02 0.57 11.72
C ARG A 110 -5.31 -0.08 12.92
N PRO A 111 -5.51 -1.39 13.17
CA PRO A 111 -4.78 -2.12 14.19
C PRO A 111 -3.25 -2.08 13.98
N ARG A 112 -2.48 -2.00 15.06
CA ARG A 112 -1.00 -2.00 14.98
C ARG A 112 -0.43 -3.31 14.42
N ASN A 113 -1.13 -4.42 14.59
CA ASN A 113 -0.75 -5.73 14.05
C ASN A 113 -1.09 -5.89 12.55
N VAL A 114 -1.69 -4.88 11.91
CA VAL A 114 -2.01 -4.86 10.47
C VAL A 114 -1.08 -3.87 9.77
N ARG A 115 -0.14 -4.40 8.99
CA ARG A 115 0.91 -3.64 8.30
C ARG A 115 0.50 -3.29 6.88
N LYS A 116 1.08 -2.23 6.32
CA LYS A 116 0.84 -1.83 4.92
C LYS A 116 1.67 -2.70 3.99
N LEU A 117 1.20 -2.91 2.76
CA LEU A 117 2.03 -3.46 1.69
C LEU A 117 3.29 -2.59 1.52
N GLY A 118 4.46 -3.22 1.44
CA GLY A 118 5.76 -2.55 1.35
C GLY A 118 6.38 -2.05 2.67
N SER A 119 5.65 -2.12 3.79
CA SER A 119 6.22 -1.76 5.12
C SER A 119 6.95 -2.92 5.80
N ILE A 120 6.86 -4.12 5.24
CA ILE A 120 7.54 -5.31 5.71
C ILE A 120 8.66 -5.60 4.71
N PRO A 121 9.89 -5.94 5.17
CA PRO A 121 10.88 -6.49 4.27
C PRO A 121 10.27 -7.69 3.57
N LEU A 122 10.34 -7.73 2.24
CA LEU A 122 9.99 -8.93 1.50
C LEU A 122 10.90 -10.03 2.02
N ASP A 123 10.31 -11.08 2.60
CA ASP A 123 11.04 -12.31 2.88
C ASP A 123 11.40 -12.93 1.53
N THR A 124 12.56 -12.54 1.01
CA THR A 124 13.13 -13.15 -0.18
C THR A 124 13.59 -14.54 0.18
N CYS A 125 13.25 -15.51 -0.67
CA CYS A 125 13.84 -16.83 -0.58
C CYS A 125 15.37 -16.69 -0.67
N LEU A 126 16.10 -17.34 0.25
CA LEU A 126 17.57 -17.41 0.23
C LEU A 126 18.05 -18.71 -0.42
N CYS A 127 17.25 -19.33 -1.30
CA CYS A 127 17.72 -20.47 -2.06
C CYS A 127 18.87 -20.06 -3.00
N VAL A 128 19.65 -21.05 -3.44
CA VAL A 128 20.76 -20.85 -4.37
C VAL A 128 20.30 -20.12 -5.63
N THR A 129 19.11 -20.45 -6.14
CA THR A 129 18.54 -19.82 -7.34
C THR A 129 18.29 -18.33 -7.17
N CYS A 130 17.58 -17.92 -6.10
CA CYS A 130 17.32 -16.50 -5.82
C CYS A 130 18.60 -15.73 -5.54
N THR A 131 19.52 -16.32 -4.76
CA THR A 131 20.82 -15.72 -4.47
C THR A 131 21.64 -15.51 -5.74
N ASN A 132 21.63 -16.47 -6.67
CA ASN A 132 22.31 -16.34 -7.96
C ASN A 132 21.74 -15.24 -8.83
N VAL A 133 20.40 -15.06 -8.85
CA VAL A 133 19.77 -13.96 -9.59
C VAL A 133 20.20 -12.62 -9.01
N LYS A 134 20.17 -12.46 -7.68
CA LYS A 134 20.65 -11.25 -7.01
C LYS A 134 22.10 -10.94 -7.36
N LEU A 135 23.00 -11.91 -7.23
CA LEU A 135 24.43 -11.73 -7.54
C LEU A 135 24.67 -11.36 -9.00
N LYS A 136 23.90 -11.92 -9.95
CA LYS A 136 23.97 -11.55 -11.37
C LYS A 136 23.53 -10.11 -11.60
N ILE A 137 22.45 -9.67 -10.97
CA ILE A 137 21.98 -8.27 -11.04
C ILE A 137 23.04 -7.33 -10.46
N ASP A 138 23.60 -7.66 -9.30
CA ASP A 138 24.62 -6.86 -8.64
C ASP A 138 25.91 -6.76 -9.49
N ALA A 139 26.33 -7.85 -10.12
CA ALA A 139 27.48 -7.86 -11.03
C ALA A 139 27.24 -7.01 -12.29
N LEU A 140 26.06 -7.14 -12.91
CA LEU A 140 25.69 -6.33 -14.08
C LEU A 140 25.64 -4.84 -13.73
N ASN A 141 25.10 -4.48 -12.55
CA ASN A 141 25.02 -3.09 -12.11
C ASN A 141 26.38 -2.44 -11.88
N LYS A 142 27.39 -3.23 -11.49
CA LYS A 142 28.79 -2.74 -11.41
C LYS A 142 29.35 -2.35 -12.79
N ILE A 143 28.89 -3.00 -13.86
CA ILE A 143 29.37 -2.78 -15.23
C ILE A 143 28.55 -1.67 -15.93
N LEU A 144 27.24 -1.65 -15.73
CA LEU A 144 26.31 -0.76 -16.44
C LEU A 144 26.32 0.69 -15.91
N GLY A 145 26.86 0.93 -14.71
CA GLY A 145 26.84 2.24 -14.07
C GLY A 145 25.45 2.64 -13.55
N HIS A 146 25.39 3.77 -12.81
CA HIS A 146 24.18 4.18 -12.09
C HIS A 146 22.99 4.53 -12.98
N GLU A 147 23.23 4.99 -14.21
CA GLU A 147 22.16 5.45 -15.13
C GLU A 147 21.37 4.30 -15.76
N LYS A 148 22.01 3.13 -15.92
CA LYS A 148 21.42 1.92 -16.53
C LYS A 148 21.26 0.78 -15.51
N ALA A 149 21.31 1.10 -14.23
CA ALA A 149 21.23 0.12 -13.16
C ALA A 149 19.89 -0.63 -13.22
N ILE A 150 19.99 -1.95 -13.31
CA ILE A 150 18.88 -2.88 -13.22
C ILE A 150 18.29 -2.78 -11.81
N VAL A 151 16.97 -2.66 -11.74
CA VAL A 151 16.23 -2.64 -10.47
C VAL A 151 16.49 -3.91 -9.65
N PRO A 152 16.58 -3.82 -8.31
CA PRO A 152 16.86 -4.98 -7.47
C PRO A 152 15.79 -6.06 -7.62
N GLU A 153 16.19 -7.32 -7.43
CA GLU A 153 15.35 -8.53 -7.59
C GLU A 153 13.98 -8.38 -6.90
N THR A 154 13.95 -7.82 -5.69
CA THR A 154 12.71 -7.60 -4.92
C THR A 154 11.67 -6.76 -5.66
N LYS A 155 12.11 -5.77 -6.44
CA LYS A 155 11.22 -4.98 -7.30
C LYS A 155 10.85 -5.75 -8.55
N LEU A 156 11.75 -6.56 -9.11
CA LEU A 156 11.44 -7.44 -10.25
C LEU A 156 10.35 -8.46 -9.88
N LEU A 157 10.42 -9.05 -8.69
CA LEU A 157 9.40 -9.96 -8.17
C LEU A 157 8.01 -9.32 -8.11
N SER A 158 7.93 -8.00 -7.84
CA SER A 158 6.63 -7.31 -7.82
C SER A 158 5.90 -7.29 -9.18
N PHE A 159 6.64 -7.40 -10.29
CA PHE A 159 6.06 -7.56 -11.63
C PHE A 159 5.58 -9.00 -11.90
N LEU A 160 6.14 -9.98 -11.19
CA LEU A 160 5.79 -11.39 -11.33
C LEU A 160 4.61 -11.79 -10.42
N ILE A 161 4.29 -10.98 -9.40
CA ILE A 161 3.18 -11.26 -8.50
C ILE A 161 1.86 -10.92 -9.21
N CYS A 162 1.15 -11.96 -9.63
CA CYS A 162 -0.23 -11.89 -10.09
C CYS A 162 -1.12 -11.29 -8.98
N PRO A 163 -1.88 -10.21 -9.25
CA PRO A 163 -2.76 -9.59 -8.26
C PRO A 163 -4.01 -10.43 -7.93
N TYR A 164 -4.19 -11.58 -8.57
CA TYR A 164 -5.34 -12.47 -8.36
C TYR A 164 -5.37 -13.06 -6.94
N GLN A 165 -6.56 -13.09 -6.34
CA GLN A 165 -6.76 -13.53 -4.95
C GLN A 165 -7.61 -14.81 -4.79
N GLY A 166 -7.84 -15.57 -5.87
CA GLY A 166 -8.53 -16.86 -5.79
C GLY A 166 -7.61 -18.06 -5.53
N LYS A 167 -8.19 -19.27 -5.44
CA LYS A 167 -7.47 -20.53 -5.12
C LYS A 167 -6.39 -20.91 -6.14
N TRP A 168 -6.59 -20.55 -7.41
CA TRP A 168 -5.66 -20.84 -8.50
C TRP A 168 -5.46 -19.58 -9.36
N PRO A 169 -4.23 -19.06 -9.51
CA PRO A 169 -3.98 -17.92 -10.38
C PRO A 169 -4.42 -18.25 -11.82
N LYS A 170 -5.19 -17.35 -12.43
CA LYS A 170 -5.58 -17.50 -13.84
C LYS A 170 -4.32 -17.42 -14.71
N ILE A 171 -4.22 -18.27 -15.73
CA ILE A 171 -3.05 -18.29 -16.64
C ILE A 171 -2.83 -16.96 -17.35
N THR A 172 -3.89 -16.15 -17.48
CA THR A 172 -3.88 -14.77 -17.98
C THR A 172 -3.01 -13.82 -17.16
N CYS A 173 -2.63 -14.17 -15.93
CA CYS A 173 -1.67 -13.39 -15.14
C CYS A 173 -0.21 -13.54 -15.60
N VAL A 174 0.11 -14.60 -16.34
CA VAL A 174 1.47 -14.88 -16.83
C VAL A 174 1.59 -14.55 -18.33
N SER A 175 0.45 -14.30 -19.00
CA SER A 175 0.41 -13.93 -20.41
C SER A 175 0.94 -12.52 -20.61
N VAL A 176 1.97 -12.44 -21.44
CA VAL A 176 2.76 -11.26 -21.78
C VAL A 176 1.93 -10.25 -22.60
N GLU A 177 1.11 -9.44 -21.92
CA GLU A 177 0.75 -8.10 -22.41
C GLU A 177 1.35 -7.01 -21.51
N SER A 178 2.52 -7.29 -20.91
CA SER A 178 3.33 -6.38 -20.09
C SER A 178 4.00 -5.24 -20.89
N GLY A 179 3.35 -4.76 -21.95
CA GLY A 179 3.81 -3.64 -22.79
C GLY A 179 2.73 -2.60 -23.12
N LYS A 180 1.44 -2.86 -22.89
CA LYS A 180 0.40 -1.84 -23.09
C LYS A 180 0.12 -1.17 -21.77
N LYS A 181 0.33 0.16 -21.71
CA LYS A 181 -0.21 1.02 -20.64
C LYS A 181 -1.69 0.70 -20.48
N GLN A 182 -2.06 -0.10 -19.49
CA GLN A 182 -3.46 -0.25 -19.11
C GLN A 182 -3.92 1.12 -18.59
N LYS A 183 -4.54 1.89 -19.49
CA LYS A 183 -5.52 2.90 -19.08
C LYS A 183 -6.52 2.14 -18.22
N VAL A 184 -6.57 2.51 -16.94
CA VAL A 184 -7.65 2.07 -16.06
C VAL A 184 -8.91 2.77 -16.55
N VAL A 185 -9.54 2.16 -17.56
CA VAL A 185 -10.92 2.49 -17.94
C VAL A 185 -11.75 1.67 -16.97
N ALA A 186 -12.34 2.39 -16.01
CA ALA A 186 -13.54 1.92 -15.36
C ALA A 186 -14.59 1.76 -16.45
N ASP A 187 -15.17 0.58 -16.59
CA ASP A 187 -16.61 0.45 -16.84
C ASP A 187 -17.06 -1.00 -16.61
N GLU A 188 -18.21 -1.06 -15.95
CA GLU A 188 -19.26 -2.07 -15.92
C GLU A 188 -18.88 -3.55 -16.08
N PHE A 189 -19.18 -4.32 -15.04
CA PHE A 189 -19.59 -5.71 -15.23
C PHE A 189 -20.87 -5.97 -14.42
N GLN A 190 -22.00 -5.80 -15.11
CA GLN A 190 -23.27 -6.42 -14.74
C GLN A 190 -23.08 -7.94 -14.67
N ILE A 191 -23.55 -8.54 -13.58
CA ILE A 191 -23.70 -9.99 -13.46
C ILE A 191 -25.11 -10.30 -13.96
N PRO A 192 -25.31 -10.96 -15.11
CA PRO A 192 -26.59 -11.60 -15.35
C PRO A 192 -26.70 -12.82 -14.45
N ALA A 193 -27.71 -12.78 -13.57
CA ALA A 193 -28.28 -13.98 -12.99
C ALA A 193 -28.88 -14.83 -14.12
N ASN A 194 -28.74 -16.16 -13.98
CA ASN A 194 -29.46 -17.25 -14.68
C ASN A 194 -28.55 -18.15 -15.53
N SER A 195 -28.14 -19.27 -14.93
CA SER A 195 -28.47 -20.60 -15.44
C SER A 195 -28.00 -21.66 -14.44
N VAL A 196 -28.91 -22.01 -13.53
CA VAL A 196 -28.93 -23.33 -12.89
C VAL A 196 -29.36 -24.33 -13.96
N SER A 197 -28.54 -25.35 -14.22
CA SER A 197 -29.04 -26.70 -14.57
C SER A 197 -27.91 -27.73 -14.56
N THR A 198 -27.95 -28.58 -13.54
CA THR A 198 -27.88 -30.06 -13.64
C THR A 198 -26.96 -30.68 -14.68
N ILE A 199 -25.86 -31.31 -14.22
CA ILE A 199 -25.40 -32.60 -14.76
C ILE A 199 -25.03 -33.56 -13.61
N THR A 200 -25.96 -34.47 -13.40
CA THR A 200 -25.91 -35.89 -13.01
C THR A 200 -24.64 -36.55 -12.46
N LYS A 201 -24.92 -37.31 -11.40
CA LYS A 201 -24.13 -38.36 -10.75
C LYS A 201 -23.53 -39.35 -11.75
N HIS A 202 -22.28 -39.73 -11.56
CA HIS A 202 -21.82 -41.09 -11.87
C HIS A 202 -21.27 -41.75 -10.61
N LYS A 203 -21.87 -42.89 -10.29
CA LYS A 203 -21.56 -43.82 -9.21
C LYS A 203 -21.00 -45.08 -9.88
N GLU A 204 -20.11 -45.76 -9.15
CA GLU A 204 -19.67 -47.16 -9.31
C GLU A 204 -18.73 -47.53 -10.47
N HIS A 205 -17.52 -47.98 -10.13
CA HIS A 205 -17.22 -49.42 -10.10
C HIS A 205 -15.97 -49.76 -9.26
N ASN A 206 -16.12 -50.78 -8.41
CA ASN A 206 -15.08 -51.51 -7.69
C ASN A 206 -14.20 -52.34 -8.64
N GLY A 207 -12.98 -52.69 -8.21
CA GLY A 207 -12.37 -53.96 -8.61
C GLY A 207 -10.85 -54.04 -8.53
N GLN A 208 -10.36 -54.62 -7.43
CA GLN A 208 -9.05 -55.26 -7.18
C GLN A 208 -7.81 -54.38 -7.02
#